data_AF-A0ABC8ANM5-F1
#
_entry.id   AF-A0ABC8ANM5-F1
#
_cell.length_a   1.000
_cell.length_b   1.000
_cell.length_c   1.000
_cell.angle_alpha   90.00
_cell.angle_beta   90.00
_cell.angle_gamma   90.00
#
_symmetry.space_group_name_H-M   'P 1'
#
loop_
_entity.id
_entity.type
_entity.pdbx_description
1 polymer ?
#
loop_
_entity_poly.entity_id
_entity_poly.type
_entity_poly.pdbx_seq_one_letter_code
_entity_poly.pdbx_strand_id
1 'polypeptide(L)'
;MTASTGVEGESRATGDSSTGSTGDGVSGGGGDTRAVAAAPGRPRWERPATFALLIATAAVYLWGLGGAGWGNGYYAAAVQSGTQSWKALLFASLDPQNSITVDKPPAAMWVMGLSGRIFGFNSWSMFVPQALMGVAAVALLIAAVRRWAGPVAGLLAGAGLAVTPVAAMMFRFNNPDALMLLLLVAAAYCTVRSIDARGERFWSSSTGWLVGAGVLMGLGFLAKMMQAFLVLPGLALVVLVAGAGGWRTRIGQLAAAGAALVVSAGWYVALVALWPSGSRPYIGGSTSNSLWELAVGYNGLGRIFGNHNSGGPRPAPTTMPEPAQQTADQMSRGNFGGFGSHPGLTRLFSGELATEFSWLLPAALIALVAGLWLTRRHPRTDRIRAGLLLWGGWLLVTAAVLSYMSRSFHSYYSMELAPAMAALIGIGATQLWQGRTHLAALLTLAAMSLATGIWSFVLLHRTPEWLPWLRWALMALAVLAAAALLITPKLPRFALGIGIFAVLAGLLGPTAYTLETVSQVHSGGSPTAGPVRAGRGGGPGQYGGNGVTDPAIIDLINGSTAR
;
A
#
# COMPACT_ATOMS: atom_id res chain seq x y z
N MET A 1 -29.27 -59.04 -16.10
CA MET A 1 -27.91 -59.55 -16.36
C MET A 1 -28.01 -60.59 -17.46
N THR A 2 -27.86 -60.16 -18.71
CA THR A 2 -27.38 -61.00 -19.82
C THR A 2 -26.98 -60.04 -20.92
N ALA A 3 -25.69 -60.05 -21.21
CA ALA A 3 -24.97 -59.11 -22.04
C ALA A 3 -25.18 -59.44 -23.53
N SER A 4 -25.24 -58.42 -24.38
CA SER A 4 -24.16 -58.03 -25.30
C SER A 4 -24.14 -58.81 -26.60
N THR A 5 -24.41 -58.09 -27.70
CA THR A 5 -23.62 -57.90 -28.93
C THR A 5 -24.53 -57.08 -29.87
N GLY A 6 -24.10 -56.23 -30.79
CA GLY A 6 -22.81 -55.88 -31.33
C GLY A 6 -23.11 -55.05 -32.60
N VAL A 7 -22.63 -53.80 -32.59
CA VAL A 7 -22.32 -52.87 -33.69
C VAL A 7 -22.32 -53.44 -35.12
N GLU A 8 -23.08 -52.78 -36.02
CA GLU A 8 -22.79 -52.50 -37.44
C GLU A 8 -23.28 -51.06 -37.70
N GLY A 9 -22.54 -50.12 -38.30
CA GLY A 9 -21.93 -50.17 -39.64
C GLY A 9 -22.91 -49.54 -40.64
N GLU A 10 -23.02 -48.21 -40.72
CA GLU A 10 -22.31 -47.33 -41.67
C GLU A 10 -23.16 -46.97 -42.90
N SER A 11 -22.97 -45.73 -43.38
CA SER A 11 -23.24 -45.27 -44.76
C SER A 11 -24.71 -45.05 -45.16
N ARG A 12 -25.13 -44.00 -45.85
CA ARG A 12 -24.62 -42.72 -46.39
C ARG A 12 -25.82 -42.11 -47.14
N ALA A 13 -25.75 -40.80 -47.38
CA ALA A 13 -26.27 -40.13 -48.58
C ALA A 13 -27.82 -40.06 -48.66
N THR A 14 -28.49 -39.05 -49.17
CA THR A 14 -28.21 -37.81 -49.92
C THR A 14 -29.59 -37.21 -50.13
N GLY A 15 -29.75 -35.90 -50.25
CA GLY A 15 -31.05 -35.38 -50.68
C GLY A 15 -31.17 -33.88 -50.52
N ASP A 16 -30.81 -33.19 -51.58
CA ASP A 16 -30.80 -31.76 -51.78
C ASP A 16 -32.21 -31.18 -52.05
N SER A 17 -32.30 -29.86 -51.95
CA SER A 17 -33.17 -28.95 -52.71
C SER A 17 -34.62 -28.67 -52.26
N SER A 18 -34.73 -27.54 -51.55
CA SER A 18 -35.38 -26.28 -51.98
C SER A 18 -36.91 -26.13 -52.20
N THR A 19 -37.36 -24.95 -51.73
CA THR A 19 -38.48 -24.09 -52.16
C THR A 19 -39.85 -24.22 -51.47
N GLY A 20 -40.42 -23.07 -51.10
CA GLY A 20 -41.82 -22.93 -50.69
C GLY A 20 -42.07 -21.74 -49.76
N SER A 21 -42.36 -20.57 -50.33
CA SER A 21 -42.91 -19.41 -49.63
C SER A 21 -44.43 -19.44 -49.74
N THR A 22 -45.15 -19.26 -48.62
CA THR A 22 -46.43 -18.51 -48.51
C THR A 22 -46.73 -18.27 -47.03
N GLY A 23 -47.10 -17.03 -46.68
CA GLY A 23 -47.40 -16.61 -45.32
C GLY A 23 -48.82 -16.96 -44.86
N ASP A 24 -49.06 -16.83 -43.56
CA ASP A 24 -50.18 -16.07 -43.00
C ASP A 24 -50.03 -15.92 -41.48
N GLY A 25 -50.63 -14.84 -40.96
CA GLY A 25 -50.18 -14.12 -39.78
C GLY A 25 -50.36 -14.75 -38.41
N VAL A 26 -49.56 -14.24 -37.46
CA VAL A 26 -49.93 -14.18 -36.04
C VAL A 26 -49.53 -12.81 -35.50
N SER A 27 -50.53 -12.20 -34.88
CA SER A 27 -50.54 -10.92 -34.18
C SER A 27 -49.76 -10.96 -32.85
N GLY A 28 -49.17 -9.81 -32.51
CA GLY A 28 -49.16 -9.27 -31.15
C GLY A 28 -48.40 -10.04 -30.06
N GLY A 29 -47.13 -9.68 -29.86
CA GLY A 29 -46.37 -10.09 -28.68
C GLY A 29 -44.99 -9.46 -28.63
N GLY A 30 -44.93 -8.13 -28.49
CA GLY A 30 -43.69 -7.37 -28.32
C GLY A 30 -43.01 -7.69 -26.98
N GLY A 31 -42.40 -8.87 -26.89
CA GLY A 31 -41.47 -9.25 -25.85
C GLY A 31 -40.07 -8.85 -26.26
N ASP A 32 -39.75 -7.56 -26.10
CA ASP A 32 -38.42 -7.00 -26.30
C ASP A 32 -37.51 -7.50 -25.16
N THR A 33 -37.17 -8.78 -25.21
CA THR A 33 -36.14 -9.40 -24.38
C THR A 33 -34.82 -8.89 -24.88
N ARG A 34 -34.45 -7.68 -24.43
CA ARG A 34 -33.08 -7.20 -24.46
C ARG A 34 -32.21 -8.28 -23.83
N ALA A 35 -31.60 -9.09 -24.68
CA ALA A 35 -30.57 -10.03 -24.31
C ALA A 35 -29.55 -9.23 -23.50
N VAL A 36 -29.52 -9.45 -22.20
CA VAL A 36 -28.48 -8.95 -21.32
C VAL A 36 -27.19 -9.57 -21.87
N ALA A 37 -26.45 -8.80 -22.66
CA ALA A 37 -25.18 -9.24 -23.23
C ALA A 37 -24.34 -9.77 -22.07
N ALA A 38 -24.14 -11.09 -22.04
CA ALA A 38 -23.35 -11.74 -21.02
C ALA A 38 -21.98 -11.06 -21.00
N ALA A 39 -21.56 -10.60 -19.83
CA ALA A 39 -20.25 -9.98 -19.69
C ALA A 39 -19.20 -10.94 -20.28
N PRO A 40 -18.28 -10.46 -21.14
CA PRO A 40 -17.30 -11.33 -21.78
C PRO A 40 -16.58 -12.16 -20.71
N GLY A 41 -16.55 -13.48 -20.94
CA GLY A 41 -15.94 -14.43 -20.02
C GLY A 41 -14.49 -14.05 -19.71
N ARG A 42 -14.03 -14.39 -18.50
CA ARG A 42 -12.64 -14.12 -18.09
C ARG A 42 -11.65 -14.77 -19.06
N PRO A 43 -10.62 -14.05 -19.54
CA PRO A 43 -9.58 -14.66 -20.35
C PRO A 43 -8.92 -15.81 -19.60
N ARG A 44 -8.63 -16.91 -20.31
CA ARG A 44 -8.03 -18.11 -19.71
C ARG A 44 -6.67 -17.83 -19.05
N TRP A 45 -5.93 -16.83 -19.54
CA TRP A 45 -4.63 -16.41 -19.00
C TRP A 45 -4.72 -15.61 -17.70
N GLU A 46 -5.89 -15.02 -17.36
CA GLU A 46 -6.02 -14.09 -16.24
C GLU A 46 -5.65 -14.75 -14.90
N ARG A 47 -6.21 -15.93 -14.64
CA ARG A 47 -5.96 -16.69 -13.41
C ARG A 47 -4.49 -17.14 -13.29
N PRO A 48 -3.90 -17.85 -14.28
CA PRO A 48 -2.51 -18.27 -14.16
C PRO A 48 -1.54 -17.09 -14.07
N ALA A 49 -1.79 -15.98 -14.79
CA ALA A 49 -0.96 -14.78 -14.66
C ALA A 49 -1.06 -14.13 -13.26
N THR A 50 -2.26 -14.10 -12.68
CA THR A 50 -2.46 -13.62 -11.30
C THR A 50 -1.72 -14.53 -10.31
N PHE A 51 -1.86 -15.85 -10.44
CA PHE A 51 -1.15 -16.79 -9.58
C PHE A 51 0.37 -16.68 -9.73
N ALA A 52 0.89 -16.56 -10.95
CA ALA A 52 2.31 -16.38 -11.20
C ALA A 52 2.83 -15.10 -10.53
N LEU A 53 2.11 -13.98 -10.64
CA LEU A 53 2.47 -12.72 -9.97
C LEU A 53 2.45 -12.87 -8.44
N LEU A 54 1.44 -13.53 -7.87
CA LEU A 54 1.35 -13.72 -6.42
C LEU A 54 2.43 -14.67 -5.89
N ILE A 55 2.76 -15.74 -6.64
CA ILE A 55 3.86 -16.64 -6.30
C ILE A 55 5.20 -15.90 -6.36
N ALA A 56 5.44 -15.11 -7.41
CA ALA A 56 6.64 -14.28 -7.51
C ALA A 56 6.74 -13.27 -6.37
N THR A 57 5.63 -12.60 -6.03
CA THR A 57 5.56 -11.67 -4.88
C THR A 57 5.86 -12.39 -3.58
N ALA A 58 5.26 -13.57 -3.36
CA ALA A 58 5.50 -14.38 -2.17
C ALA A 58 6.95 -14.84 -2.08
N ALA A 59 7.55 -15.29 -3.19
CA ALA A 59 8.96 -15.67 -3.25
C ALA A 59 9.87 -14.51 -2.82
N VAL A 60 9.63 -13.30 -3.36
CA VAL A 60 10.41 -12.11 -3.00
C VAL A 60 10.16 -11.68 -1.55
N TYR A 61 8.92 -11.67 -1.06
CA TYR A 61 8.60 -11.16 0.27
C TYR A 61 8.94 -12.14 1.39
N LEU A 62 8.94 -13.46 1.13
CA LEU A 62 9.29 -14.48 2.11
C LEU A 62 10.77 -14.87 2.09
N TRP A 63 11.53 -14.42 1.09
CA TRP A 63 12.95 -14.75 0.94
C TRP A 63 13.77 -14.36 2.18
N GLY A 64 14.51 -15.28 2.79
CA GLY A 64 15.52 -14.94 3.82
C GLY A 64 14.99 -14.30 5.11
N LEU A 65 13.68 -14.37 5.42
CA LEU A 65 13.11 -13.73 6.62
C LEU A 65 13.73 -14.22 7.95
N GLY A 66 14.16 -15.48 8.01
CA GLY A 66 14.80 -16.04 9.21
C GLY A 66 16.14 -15.38 9.56
N GLY A 67 16.83 -14.79 8.57
CA GLY A 67 18.10 -14.08 8.76
C GLY A 67 17.96 -12.57 8.86
N ALA A 68 16.74 -12.02 8.89
CA ALA A 68 16.48 -10.58 8.83
C ALA A 68 16.71 -9.83 10.17
N GLY A 69 17.20 -10.49 11.21
CA GLY A 69 17.39 -9.92 12.53
C GLY A 69 16.07 -9.53 13.20
N TRP A 70 16.06 -8.45 13.98
CA TRP A 70 14.88 -8.01 14.75
C TRP A 70 14.12 -6.83 14.12
N GLY A 71 14.58 -6.33 12.96
CA GLY A 71 14.00 -5.15 12.33
C GLY A 71 14.04 -3.95 13.28
N ASN A 72 12.86 -3.43 13.64
CA ASN A 72 12.70 -2.46 14.69
C ASN A 72 12.62 -3.15 16.06
N GLY A 73 13.70 -3.06 16.85
CA GLY A 73 13.78 -3.65 18.19
C GLY A 73 12.68 -3.20 19.15
N TYR A 74 12.17 -1.97 18.98
CA TYR A 74 11.07 -1.42 19.78
C TYR A 74 9.78 -2.23 19.63
N TYR A 75 9.39 -2.56 18.40
CA TYR A 75 8.22 -3.39 18.15
C TYR A 75 8.51 -4.87 18.39
N ALA A 76 9.74 -5.33 18.14
CA ALA A 76 10.14 -6.71 18.43
C ALA A 76 10.00 -7.05 19.93
N ALA A 77 10.41 -6.14 20.82
CA ALA A 77 10.24 -6.29 22.26
C ALA A 77 8.75 -6.46 22.65
N ALA A 78 7.86 -5.63 22.07
CA ALA A 78 6.43 -5.75 22.34
C ALA A 78 5.81 -7.05 21.82
N VAL A 79 6.28 -7.53 20.65
CA VAL A 79 5.86 -8.82 20.11
C VAL A 79 6.33 -9.97 21.01
N GLN A 80 7.61 -9.95 21.42
CA GLN A 80 8.19 -10.94 22.33
C GLN A 80 7.42 -10.98 23.65
N SER A 81 7.19 -9.82 24.25
CA SER A 81 6.41 -9.66 25.46
C SER A 81 4.98 -10.22 25.32
N GLY A 82 4.33 -9.90 24.20
CA GLY A 82 3.02 -10.44 23.84
C GLY A 82 3.00 -11.96 23.70
N THR A 83 4.14 -12.61 23.40
CA THR A 83 4.21 -14.08 23.42
C THR A 83 4.17 -14.66 24.83
N GLN A 84 4.69 -13.94 25.82
CA GLN A 84 4.81 -14.38 27.20
C GLN A 84 3.58 -14.02 28.05
N SER A 85 2.87 -12.93 27.73
CA SER A 85 1.73 -12.44 28.51
C SER A 85 0.55 -11.99 27.64
N TRP A 86 -0.65 -12.53 27.89
CA TRP A 86 -1.87 -12.14 27.14
C TRP A 86 -2.24 -10.68 27.37
N LYS A 87 -1.97 -10.17 28.58
CA LYS A 87 -2.20 -8.75 28.90
C LYS A 87 -1.22 -7.86 28.15
N ALA A 88 0.07 -8.23 28.12
CA ALA A 88 1.05 -7.51 27.33
C ALA A 88 0.73 -7.54 25.83
N LEU A 89 0.21 -8.67 25.32
CA LEU A 89 -0.28 -8.77 23.95
C LEU A 89 -1.44 -7.79 23.70
N LEU A 90 -2.46 -7.78 24.58
CA LEU A 90 -3.62 -6.90 24.46
C LEU A 90 -3.24 -5.42 24.37
N PHE A 91 -2.22 -4.99 25.12
CA PHE A 91 -1.78 -3.59 25.18
C PHE A 91 -0.58 -3.26 24.28
N ALA A 92 0.04 -4.25 23.63
CA ALA A 92 1.34 -4.11 22.96
C ALA A 92 2.42 -3.51 23.88
N SER A 93 2.58 -4.12 25.05
CA SER A 93 3.53 -3.68 26.08
C SER A 93 4.95 -4.12 25.79
N LEU A 94 5.94 -3.27 26.07
CA LEU A 94 7.36 -3.53 25.83
C LEU A 94 7.91 -4.69 26.66
N ASP A 95 7.33 -4.94 27.83
CA ASP A 95 7.75 -5.96 28.78
C ASP A 95 6.58 -6.86 29.22
N PRO A 96 6.85 -8.13 29.59
CA PRO A 96 5.80 -9.08 30.00
C PRO A 96 5.08 -8.68 31.29
N GLN A 97 5.73 -7.88 32.14
CA GLN A 97 5.13 -7.33 33.37
C GLN A 97 4.14 -6.20 33.06
N ASN A 98 4.02 -5.80 31.79
CA ASN A 98 3.03 -4.89 31.27
C ASN A 98 3.15 -3.49 31.90
N SER A 99 4.37 -2.95 31.92
CA SER A 99 4.67 -1.63 32.49
C SER A 99 4.32 -0.47 31.54
N ILE A 100 4.67 -0.56 30.26
CA ILE A 100 4.48 0.50 29.27
C ILE A 100 4.19 -0.05 27.87
N THR A 101 3.31 0.61 27.12
CA THR A 101 3.00 0.27 25.72
C THR A 101 4.01 0.85 24.75
N VAL A 102 4.01 0.32 23.53
CA VAL A 102 4.56 1.02 22.36
C VAL A 102 3.73 2.26 21.99
N ASP A 103 4.27 3.12 21.13
CA ASP A 103 3.67 4.39 20.66
C ASP A 103 2.56 4.21 19.59
N LYS A 104 1.97 3.00 19.52
CA LYS A 104 0.97 2.58 18.54
C LYS A 104 -0.11 1.72 19.21
N PRO A 105 -1.33 1.71 18.66
CA PRO A 105 -2.34 0.75 19.05
C PRO A 105 -1.92 -0.66 18.59
N PRO A 106 -2.45 -1.70 19.23
CA PRO A 106 -1.77 -3.00 19.30
C PRO A 106 -2.07 -3.93 18.13
N ALA A 107 -2.92 -3.57 17.16
CA ALA A 107 -3.44 -4.54 16.19
C ALA A 107 -2.34 -5.20 15.34
N ALA A 108 -1.31 -4.44 14.95
CA ALA A 108 -0.17 -5.01 14.24
C ALA A 108 0.64 -5.98 15.12
N MET A 109 0.79 -5.64 16.40
CA MET A 109 1.50 -6.45 17.39
C MET A 109 0.71 -7.71 17.76
N TRP A 110 -0.63 -7.67 17.75
CA TRP A 110 -1.46 -8.85 17.93
C TRP A 110 -1.15 -9.92 16.90
N VAL A 111 -1.08 -9.56 15.62
CA VAL A 111 -0.85 -10.53 14.56
C VAL A 111 0.54 -11.15 14.68
N MET A 112 1.57 -10.33 14.88
CA MET A 112 2.94 -10.82 15.07
C MET A 112 3.10 -11.64 16.35
N GLY A 113 2.52 -11.18 17.46
CA GLY A 113 2.61 -11.83 18.77
C GLY A 113 1.87 -13.17 18.81
N LEU A 114 0.69 -13.25 18.19
CA LEU A 114 -0.02 -14.53 18.03
C LEU A 114 0.76 -15.51 17.16
N SER A 115 1.38 -15.03 16.07
CA SER A 115 2.28 -15.86 15.25
C SER A 115 3.46 -16.38 16.07
N GLY A 116 4.11 -15.51 16.85
CA GLY A 116 5.19 -15.90 17.78
C GLY A 116 4.74 -16.88 18.86
N ARG A 117 3.47 -16.86 19.29
CA ARG A 117 2.92 -17.87 20.22
C ARG A 117 2.70 -19.22 19.57
N ILE A 118 2.21 -19.24 18.35
CA ILE A 118 1.89 -20.48 17.62
C ILE A 118 3.18 -21.19 17.18
N PHE A 119 4.16 -20.43 16.68
CA PHE A 119 5.37 -20.98 16.05
C PHE A 119 6.66 -20.81 16.88
N GLY A 120 6.55 -20.24 18.09
CA GLY A 120 7.70 -19.79 18.87
C GLY A 120 8.23 -18.44 18.40
N PHE A 121 8.64 -17.56 19.32
CA PHE A 121 9.13 -16.23 18.98
C PHE A 121 10.52 -16.30 18.33
N ASN A 122 10.61 -15.88 17.08
CA ASN A 122 11.85 -15.71 16.31
C ASN A 122 11.59 -14.72 15.16
N SER A 123 12.64 -14.32 14.44
CA SER A 123 12.53 -13.39 13.31
C SER A 123 11.52 -13.85 12.26
N TRP A 124 11.52 -15.14 11.90
CA TRP A 124 10.62 -15.67 10.88
C TRP A 124 9.16 -15.58 11.33
N SER A 125 8.83 -16.02 12.55
CA SER A 125 7.45 -16.00 13.06
C SER A 125 6.91 -14.58 13.23
N MET A 126 7.77 -13.59 13.47
CA MET A 126 7.40 -12.17 13.50
C MET A 126 7.16 -11.58 12.11
N PHE A 127 8.01 -11.89 11.12
CA PHE A 127 7.94 -11.26 9.79
C PHE A 127 7.01 -11.98 8.81
N VAL A 128 6.79 -13.30 8.95
CA VAL A 128 5.95 -14.05 7.99
C VAL A 128 4.54 -13.49 7.85
N PRO A 129 3.83 -13.04 8.90
CA PRO A 129 2.50 -12.45 8.72
C PRO A 129 2.55 -11.14 7.93
N GLN A 130 3.59 -10.32 8.12
CA GLN A 130 3.77 -9.05 7.39
C GLN A 130 3.96 -9.30 5.88
N ALA A 131 4.78 -10.29 5.54
CA ALA A 131 5.02 -10.67 4.15
C ALA A 131 3.75 -11.20 3.47
N LEU A 132 2.98 -12.02 4.19
CA LEU A 132 1.69 -12.53 3.69
C LEU A 132 0.64 -11.43 3.54
N MET A 133 0.63 -10.41 4.42
CA MET A 133 -0.20 -9.22 4.23
C MET A 133 0.16 -8.47 2.95
N GLY A 134 1.45 -8.44 2.58
CA GLY A 134 1.91 -7.88 1.30
C GLY A 134 1.35 -8.62 0.08
N VAL A 135 1.43 -9.96 0.09
CA VAL A 135 0.86 -10.80 -0.98
C VAL A 135 -0.66 -10.60 -1.06
N ALA A 136 -1.35 -10.53 0.08
CA ALA A 136 -2.78 -10.27 0.15
C ALA A 136 -3.16 -8.86 -0.35
N ALA A 137 -2.35 -7.83 -0.06
CA ALA A 137 -2.55 -6.47 -0.55
C ALA A 137 -2.41 -6.41 -2.07
N VAL A 138 -1.41 -7.10 -2.64
CA VAL A 138 -1.26 -7.24 -4.10
C VAL A 138 -2.48 -7.93 -4.71
N ALA A 139 -2.93 -9.04 -4.13
CA ALA A 139 -4.12 -9.78 -4.60
C ALA A 139 -5.39 -8.91 -4.57
N LEU A 140 -5.61 -8.17 -3.49
CA LEU A 140 -6.76 -7.27 -3.35
C LEU A 140 -6.70 -6.07 -4.29
N LEU A 141 -5.52 -5.51 -4.52
CA LEU A 141 -5.34 -4.41 -5.47
C LEU A 141 -5.65 -4.87 -6.90
N ILE A 142 -5.14 -6.06 -7.31
CA ILE A 142 -5.50 -6.69 -8.58
C ILE A 142 -7.02 -6.85 -8.66
N ALA A 143 -7.64 -7.37 -7.60
CA ALA A 143 -9.09 -7.61 -7.56
C ALA A 143 -9.93 -6.33 -7.65
N ALA A 144 -9.49 -5.24 -7.01
CA ALA A 144 -10.16 -3.94 -7.05
C ALA A 144 -10.04 -3.29 -8.42
N VAL A 145 -8.82 -3.19 -8.95
CA VAL A 145 -8.56 -2.51 -10.23
C VAL A 145 -9.14 -3.31 -11.40
N ARG A 146 -9.01 -4.64 -11.41
CA ARG A 146 -9.55 -5.45 -12.52
C ARG A 146 -11.06 -5.34 -12.68
N ARG A 147 -11.77 -5.09 -11.58
CA ARG A 147 -13.24 -5.04 -11.55
C ARG A 147 -13.77 -3.84 -12.34
N TRP A 148 -13.00 -2.76 -12.42
CA TRP A 148 -13.39 -1.55 -13.14
C TRP A 148 -12.62 -1.32 -14.44
N ALA A 149 -11.35 -1.72 -14.51
CA ALA A 149 -10.47 -1.45 -15.65
C ALA A 149 -9.99 -2.70 -16.40
N GLY A 150 -10.47 -3.89 -16.01
CA GLY A 150 -10.17 -5.15 -16.69
C GLY A 150 -8.87 -5.82 -16.22
N PRO A 151 -8.63 -7.07 -16.67
CA PRO A 151 -7.59 -7.95 -16.10
C PRO A 151 -6.16 -7.43 -16.28
N VAL A 152 -5.86 -6.79 -17.41
CA VAL A 152 -4.53 -6.20 -17.66
C VAL A 152 -4.24 -5.07 -16.67
N ALA A 153 -5.21 -4.18 -16.43
CA ALA A 153 -5.05 -3.07 -15.48
C ALA A 153 -4.82 -3.58 -14.07
N GLY A 154 -5.55 -4.64 -13.69
CA GLY A 154 -5.37 -5.32 -12.41
C GLY A 154 -3.96 -5.88 -12.24
N LEU A 155 -3.44 -6.61 -13.24
CA LEU A 155 -2.08 -7.16 -13.19
C LEU A 155 -1.01 -6.07 -13.14
N LEU A 156 -1.15 -4.99 -13.92
CA LEU A 156 -0.23 -3.86 -13.88
C LEU A 156 -0.21 -3.18 -12.51
N ALA A 157 -1.38 -3.00 -11.89
CA ALA A 157 -1.47 -2.43 -10.55
C ALA A 157 -0.84 -3.35 -9.50
N GLY A 158 -1.11 -4.66 -9.57
CA GLY A 158 -0.48 -5.65 -8.70
C GLY A 158 1.05 -5.68 -8.84
N ALA A 159 1.54 -5.73 -10.07
CA ALA A 159 2.98 -5.72 -10.36
C ALA A 159 3.64 -4.42 -9.86
N GLY A 160 3.01 -3.27 -10.10
CA GLY A 160 3.50 -1.98 -9.62
C GLY A 160 3.64 -1.92 -8.10
N LEU A 161 2.65 -2.41 -7.35
CA LEU A 161 2.74 -2.50 -5.88
C LEU A 161 3.84 -3.48 -5.44
N ALA A 162 3.89 -4.66 -6.05
CA ALA A 162 4.85 -5.71 -5.70
C ALA A 162 6.31 -5.26 -5.83
N VAL A 163 6.61 -4.46 -6.87
CA VAL A 163 7.96 -3.96 -7.16
C VAL A 163 8.22 -2.54 -6.66
N THR A 164 7.34 -1.97 -5.83
CA THR A 164 7.60 -0.68 -5.20
C THR A 164 8.59 -0.87 -4.03
N PRO A 165 9.78 -0.24 -4.04
CA PRO A 165 10.85 -0.55 -3.07
C PRO A 165 10.43 -0.40 -1.61
N VAL A 166 9.80 0.72 -1.26
CA VAL A 166 9.33 0.97 0.11
C VAL A 166 8.24 -0.01 0.55
N ALA A 167 7.37 -0.45 -0.35
CA ALA A 167 6.33 -1.41 -0.04
C ALA A 167 6.95 -2.78 0.24
N ALA A 168 7.86 -3.25 -0.61
CA ALA A 168 8.58 -4.51 -0.42
C ALA A 168 9.38 -4.53 0.89
N MET A 169 10.05 -3.43 1.22
CA MET A 169 10.75 -3.25 2.49
C MET A 169 9.78 -3.40 3.68
N MET A 170 8.67 -2.65 3.66
CA MET A 170 7.75 -2.58 4.80
C MET A 170 6.90 -3.83 4.99
N PHE A 171 6.63 -4.60 3.92
CA PHE A 171 6.05 -5.94 4.05
C PHE A 171 7.03 -6.97 4.62
N ARG A 172 8.32 -6.63 4.70
CA ARG A 172 9.38 -7.46 5.32
C ARG A 172 9.88 -6.87 6.64
N PHE A 173 9.15 -5.91 7.21
CA PHE A 173 9.53 -5.19 8.42
C PHE A 173 8.42 -5.26 9.47
N ASN A 174 8.77 -5.11 10.74
CA ASN A 174 7.84 -5.29 11.87
C ASN A 174 7.18 -3.99 12.35
N ASN A 175 7.21 -2.93 11.52
CA ASN A 175 6.41 -1.73 11.75
C ASN A 175 4.91 -2.05 11.51
N PRO A 176 3.98 -1.22 12.02
CA PRO A 176 2.53 -1.44 11.87
C PRO A 176 1.99 -1.28 10.43
N ASP A 177 2.84 -0.87 9.50
CA ASP A 177 2.48 -0.43 8.16
C ASP A 177 1.85 -1.52 7.27
N ALA A 178 2.32 -2.76 7.37
CA ALA A 178 1.87 -3.83 6.49
C ALA A 178 0.40 -4.22 6.77
N LEU A 179 0.00 -4.33 8.04
CA LEU A 179 -1.40 -4.52 8.43
C LEU A 179 -2.25 -3.31 8.02
N MET A 180 -1.76 -2.10 8.28
CA MET A 180 -2.45 -0.87 7.88
C MET A 180 -2.73 -0.90 6.36
N LEU A 181 -1.71 -1.05 5.53
CA LEU A 181 -1.85 -0.97 4.07
C LEU A 181 -2.79 -2.05 3.52
N LEU A 182 -2.74 -3.28 4.06
CA LEU A 182 -3.68 -4.34 3.71
C LEU A 182 -5.13 -3.92 3.98
N LEU A 183 -5.41 -3.38 5.17
CA LEU A 183 -6.75 -2.93 5.57
C LEU A 183 -7.25 -1.77 4.72
N LEU A 184 -6.36 -0.82 4.37
CA LEU A 184 -6.67 0.30 3.48
C LEU A 184 -7.05 -0.17 2.06
N VAL A 185 -6.28 -1.10 1.48
CA VAL A 185 -6.58 -1.68 0.17
C VAL A 185 -7.87 -2.52 0.21
N ALA A 186 -8.12 -3.24 1.31
CA ALA A 186 -9.37 -3.96 1.53
C ALA A 186 -10.57 -3.00 1.63
N ALA A 187 -10.42 -1.85 2.30
CA ALA A 187 -11.45 -0.82 2.38
C ALA A 187 -11.75 -0.19 1.01
N ALA A 188 -10.72 0.04 0.20
CA ALA A 188 -10.91 0.47 -1.20
C ALA A 188 -11.61 -0.61 -2.03
N TYR A 189 -11.28 -1.89 -1.86
CA TYR A 189 -12.00 -2.99 -2.52
C TYR A 189 -13.48 -3.03 -2.10
N CYS A 190 -13.79 -2.89 -0.81
CA CYS A 190 -15.16 -2.77 -0.32
C CYS A 190 -15.88 -1.54 -0.92
N THR A 191 -15.20 -0.41 -1.06
CA THR A 191 -15.74 0.80 -1.70
C THR A 191 -16.02 0.57 -3.20
N VAL A 192 -15.15 -0.15 -3.89
CA VAL A 192 -15.37 -0.57 -5.28
C VAL A 192 -16.61 -1.47 -5.38
N ARG A 193 -16.75 -2.44 -4.46
CA ARG A 193 -17.89 -3.36 -4.39
C ARG A 193 -19.20 -2.67 -4.07
N SER A 194 -19.19 -1.64 -3.22
CA SER A 194 -20.41 -0.92 -2.86
C SER A 194 -21.00 -0.16 -4.03
N ILE A 195 -20.15 0.52 -4.81
CA ILE A 195 -20.55 1.26 -6.01
C ILE A 195 -21.06 0.28 -7.09
N ASP A 196 -20.40 -0.86 -7.27
CA ASP A 196 -20.83 -1.90 -8.21
C ASP A 196 -22.17 -2.53 -7.86
N ALA A 197 -22.50 -2.64 -6.58
CA ALA A 197 -23.74 -3.28 -6.12
C ALA A 197 -25.00 -2.45 -6.43
N ARG A 198 -24.87 -1.14 -6.72
CA ARG A 198 -25.94 -0.22 -7.15
C ARG A 198 -27.21 -0.20 -6.27
N GLY A 199 -27.11 -0.60 -5.01
CA GLY A 199 -28.22 -0.64 -4.07
C GLY A 199 -28.53 0.73 -3.48
N GLU A 200 -29.77 1.18 -3.63
CA GLU A 200 -30.21 2.52 -3.17
C GLU A 200 -30.91 2.48 -1.79
N ARG A 201 -31.37 1.31 -1.36
CA ARG A 201 -31.97 1.14 -0.03
C ARG A 201 -30.91 1.29 1.06
N PHE A 202 -31.32 1.78 2.23
CA PHE A 202 -30.42 1.94 3.37
C PHE A 202 -29.81 0.60 3.77
N TRP A 203 -30.59 -0.47 3.92
CA TRP A 203 -30.07 -1.82 4.10
C TRP A 203 -29.95 -2.54 2.76
N SER A 204 -28.93 -2.16 1.98
CA SER A 204 -28.59 -2.81 0.71
C SER A 204 -27.19 -3.39 0.74
N SER A 205 -26.88 -4.25 -0.24
CA SER A 205 -25.52 -4.75 -0.44
C SER A 205 -24.50 -3.61 -0.59
N SER A 206 -24.87 -2.48 -1.21
CA SER A 206 -24.01 -1.29 -1.29
C SER A 206 -23.66 -0.74 0.08
N THR A 207 -24.64 -0.57 0.96
CA THR A 207 -24.40 -0.12 2.33
C THR A 207 -23.59 -1.14 3.13
N GLY A 208 -23.87 -2.44 2.99
CA GLY A 208 -23.11 -3.50 3.67
C GLY A 208 -21.62 -3.47 3.32
N TRP A 209 -21.29 -3.28 2.04
CA TRP A 209 -19.90 -3.10 1.61
C TRP A 209 -19.27 -1.81 2.19
N LEU A 210 -20.01 -0.70 2.27
CA LEU A 210 -19.50 0.54 2.87
C LEU A 210 -19.31 0.43 4.39
N VAL A 211 -20.21 -0.26 5.08
CA VAL A 211 -20.04 -0.61 6.51
C VAL A 211 -18.78 -1.45 6.67
N GLY A 212 -18.57 -2.45 5.81
CA GLY A 212 -17.32 -3.23 5.78
C GLY A 212 -16.08 -2.36 5.55
N ALA A 213 -16.14 -1.37 4.64
CA ALA A 213 -15.06 -0.40 4.47
C ALA A 213 -14.81 0.40 5.76
N GLY A 214 -15.87 0.90 6.42
CA GLY A 214 -15.78 1.58 7.70
C GLY A 214 -15.11 0.74 8.79
N VAL A 215 -15.53 -0.53 8.94
CA VAL A 215 -14.92 -1.47 9.89
C VAL A 215 -13.42 -1.61 9.63
N LEU A 216 -13.03 -1.85 8.37
CA LEU A 216 -11.63 -2.00 7.96
C LEU A 216 -10.81 -0.74 8.22
N MET A 217 -11.38 0.46 8.00
CA MET A 217 -10.71 1.72 8.32
C MET A 217 -10.50 1.90 9.82
N GLY A 218 -11.48 1.51 10.66
CA GLY A 218 -11.29 1.57 12.11
C GLY A 218 -10.29 0.53 12.63
N LEU A 219 -10.21 -0.65 12.01
CA LEU A 219 -9.10 -1.60 12.26
C LEU A 219 -7.75 -1.04 11.79
N GLY A 220 -7.73 -0.29 10.67
CA GLY A 220 -6.55 0.44 10.21
C GLY A 220 -6.08 1.48 11.23
N PHE A 221 -7.02 2.17 11.88
CA PHE A 221 -6.72 3.04 13.02
C PHE A 221 -6.12 2.27 14.20
N LEU A 222 -6.58 1.04 14.48
CA LEU A 222 -5.95 0.19 15.49
C LEU A 222 -4.58 -0.37 15.09
N ALA A 223 -4.21 -0.31 13.81
CA ALA A 223 -2.86 -0.61 13.35
C ALA A 223 -1.94 0.63 13.46
N LYS A 224 -2.38 1.79 12.92
CA LYS A 224 -1.51 2.97 12.78
C LYS A 224 -2.20 4.34 12.93
N MET A 225 -3.22 4.41 13.78
CA MET A 225 -3.90 5.65 14.19
C MET A 225 -4.31 6.53 13.00
N MET A 226 -4.17 7.86 13.14
CA MET A 226 -4.61 8.88 12.19
C MET A 226 -3.95 8.76 10.81
N GLN A 227 -2.79 8.08 10.70
CA GLN A 227 -2.19 7.83 9.39
C GLN A 227 -3.12 6.98 8.51
N ALA A 228 -3.85 6.01 9.07
CA ALA A 228 -4.81 5.22 8.31
C ALA A 228 -5.91 6.09 7.66
N PHE A 229 -6.20 7.27 8.19
CA PHE A 229 -7.31 8.11 7.73
C PHE A 229 -6.98 9.00 6.52
N LEU A 230 -5.73 9.04 6.05
CA LEU A 230 -5.34 9.87 4.90
C LEU A 230 -6.09 9.48 3.61
N VAL A 231 -6.53 8.22 3.50
CA VAL A 231 -7.26 7.71 2.33
C VAL A 231 -8.76 8.03 2.35
N LEU A 232 -9.33 8.37 3.52
CA LEU A 232 -10.78 8.56 3.70
C LEU A 232 -11.37 9.59 2.72
N PRO A 233 -10.73 10.76 2.45
CA PRO A 233 -11.29 11.72 1.52
C PRO A 233 -11.43 11.16 0.10
N GLY A 234 -10.48 10.34 -0.37
CA GLY A 234 -10.57 9.68 -1.68
C GLY A 234 -11.70 8.65 -1.75
N LEU A 235 -11.86 7.84 -0.69
CA LEU A 235 -12.94 6.85 -0.60
C LEU A 235 -14.33 7.53 -0.51
N ALA A 236 -14.46 8.57 0.31
CA ALA A 236 -15.71 9.31 0.46
C ALA A 236 -16.08 10.06 -0.83
N LEU A 237 -15.10 10.69 -1.49
CA LEU A 237 -15.32 11.42 -2.75
C LEU A 237 -15.93 10.51 -3.82
N VAL A 238 -15.37 9.32 -4.04
CA VAL A 238 -15.89 8.44 -5.09
C VAL A 238 -17.31 7.94 -4.76
N VAL A 239 -17.63 7.72 -3.48
CA VAL A 239 -18.99 7.34 -3.07
C VAL A 239 -19.97 8.48 -3.30
N LEU A 240 -19.60 9.72 -2.94
CA LEU A 240 -20.43 10.90 -3.19
C LEU A 240 -20.68 11.13 -4.68
N VAL A 241 -19.69 10.86 -5.54
CA VAL A 241 -19.80 11.10 -6.99
C VAL A 241 -20.47 9.94 -7.72
N ALA A 242 -20.03 8.71 -7.49
CA ALA A 242 -20.39 7.54 -8.29
C ALA A 242 -21.33 6.56 -7.57
N GLY A 243 -21.61 6.76 -6.28
CA GLY A 243 -22.54 5.94 -5.50
C GLY A 243 -23.97 5.96 -6.04
N ALA A 244 -24.71 4.91 -5.67
CA ALA A 244 -26.10 4.72 -6.05
C ALA A 244 -27.04 5.71 -5.34
N GLY A 245 -28.25 5.91 -5.87
CA GLY A 245 -29.27 6.79 -5.28
C GLY A 245 -28.91 8.28 -5.33
N GLY A 246 -29.72 9.10 -4.65
CA GLY A 246 -29.52 10.55 -4.54
C GLY A 246 -28.44 10.96 -3.52
N TRP A 247 -28.16 12.26 -3.41
CA TRP A 247 -27.13 12.77 -2.48
C TRP A 247 -27.40 12.39 -1.02
N ARG A 248 -28.68 12.41 -0.58
CA ARG A 248 -29.09 12.01 0.77
C ARG A 248 -28.75 10.55 1.08
N THR A 249 -28.99 9.65 0.13
CA THR A 249 -28.67 8.22 0.26
C THR A 249 -27.17 8.01 0.44
N ARG A 250 -26.34 8.67 -0.37
CA ARG A 250 -24.88 8.55 -0.30
C ARG A 250 -24.33 9.08 1.01
N ILE A 251 -24.86 10.20 1.51
CA ILE A 251 -24.49 10.72 2.82
C ILE A 251 -24.92 9.75 3.93
N GLY A 252 -26.14 9.21 3.88
CA GLY A 252 -26.58 8.20 4.85
C GLY A 252 -25.72 6.94 4.86
N GLN A 253 -25.30 6.48 3.68
CA GLN A 253 -24.38 5.34 3.54
C GLN A 253 -22.98 5.65 4.10
N LEU A 254 -22.46 6.85 3.86
CA LEU A 254 -21.19 7.30 4.43
C LEU A 254 -21.28 7.49 5.94
N ALA A 255 -22.42 7.96 6.46
CA ALA A 255 -22.67 8.05 7.90
C ALA A 255 -22.69 6.67 8.55
N ALA A 256 -23.32 5.67 7.91
CA ALA A 256 -23.28 4.28 8.39
C ALA A 256 -21.85 3.71 8.39
N ALA A 257 -21.06 3.97 7.34
CA ALA A 257 -19.64 3.59 7.30
C ALA A 257 -18.82 4.31 8.38
N GLY A 258 -19.07 5.60 8.61
CA GLY A 258 -18.44 6.38 9.67
C GLY A 258 -18.77 5.86 11.06
N ALA A 259 -20.03 5.52 11.32
CA ALA A 259 -20.43 4.88 12.58
C ALA A 259 -19.72 3.53 12.78
N ALA A 260 -19.63 2.71 11.73
CA ALA A 260 -18.92 1.44 11.78
C ALA A 260 -17.43 1.60 12.08
N LEU A 261 -16.78 2.61 11.48
CA LEU A 261 -15.40 3.00 11.77
C LEU A 261 -15.23 3.40 13.23
N VAL A 262 -16.11 4.28 13.74
CA VAL A 262 -16.07 4.75 15.12
C VAL A 262 -16.22 3.58 16.09
N VAL A 263 -17.12 2.63 15.82
CA VAL A 263 -17.28 1.45 16.68
C VAL A 263 -16.06 0.53 16.61
N SER A 264 -15.53 0.23 15.42
CA SER A 264 -14.40 -0.70 15.26
C SER A 264 -13.06 -0.14 15.72
N ALA A 265 -12.87 1.18 15.71
CA ALA A 265 -11.73 1.85 16.33
C ALA A 265 -11.96 2.14 17.82
N GLY A 266 -13.15 2.64 18.16
CA GLY A 266 -13.47 3.24 19.44
C GLY A 266 -13.57 2.24 20.59
N TRP A 267 -13.91 0.97 20.33
CA TRP A 267 -13.98 -0.03 21.41
C TRP A 267 -12.66 -0.17 22.16
N TYR A 268 -11.51 -0.11 21.46
CA TYR A 268 -10.21 -0.25 22.10
C TYR A 268 -9.80 1.04 22.82
N VAL A 269 -10.14 2.20 22.25
CA VAL A 269 -9.98 3.49 22.94
C VAL A 269 -10.78 3.51 24.23
N ALA A 270 -12.03 3.06 24.19
CA ALA A 270 -12.89 2.92 25.36
C ALA A 270 -12.32 1.90 26.36
N LEU A 271 -11.82 0.75 25.90
CA LEU A 271 -11.16 -0.23 26.75
C LEU A 271 -10.01 0.41 27.55
N VAL A 272 -9.10 1.14 26.89
CA VAL A 272 -7.97 1.79 27.58
C VAL A 272 -8.44 2.90 28.53
N ALA A 273 -9.44 3.68 28.13
CA ALA A 273 -9.97 4.78 28.93
C ALA A 273 -10.71 4.31 30.20
N LEU A 274 -11.44 3.19 30.10
CA LEU A 274 -12.26 2.64 31.19
C LEU A 274 -11.48 1.68 32.09
N TRP A 275 -10.39 1.09 31.60
CA TRP A 275 -9.57 0.19 32.39
C TRP A 275 -8.77 0.95 33.47
N PRO A 276 -8.83 0.53 34.75
CA PRO A 276 -8.17 1.25 35.84
C PRO A 276 -6.68 1.49 35.57
N SER A 277 -6.23 2.75 35.69
CA SER A 277 -4.87 3.17 35.32
C SER A 277 -3.78 2.44 36.11
N GLY A 278 -4.02 2.12 37.39
CA GLY A 278 -3.10 1.35 38.23
C GLY A 278 -3.03 -0.15 37.92
N SER A 279 -3.88 -0.66 37.02
CA SER A 279 -3.92 -2.07 36.63
C SER A 279 -3.75 -2.29 35.13
N ARG A 280 -3.25 -1.31 34.39
CA ARG A 280 -2.90 -1.39 32.97
C ARG A 280 -1.53 -0.74 32.72
N PRO A 281 -0.90 -0.94 31.55
CA PRO A 281 0.38 -0.30 31.28
C PRO A 281 0.19 1.21 31.10
N TYR A 282 1.28 1.95 31.29
CA TYR A 282 1.35 3.33 30.84
C TYR A 282 1.27 3.39 29.30
N ILE A 283 0.48 4.31 28.75
CA ILE A 283 0.39 4.49 27.30
C ILE A 283 1.60 5.29 26.80
N GLY A 284 2.56 4.59 26.21
CA GLY A 284 3.79 5.16 25.66
C GLY A 284 3.51 6.22 24.59
N GLY A 285 4.27 7.32 24.62
CA GLY A 285 4.08 8.46 23.70
C GLY A 285 2.92 9.40 24.04
N SER A 286 2.27 9.21 25.19
CA SER A 286 1.31 10.16 25.77
C SER A 286 1.89 10.83 27.03
N THR A 287 1.39 12.01 27.40
CA THR A 287 1.75 12.69 28.67
C THR A 287 0.75 12.39 29.79
N SER A 288 -0.50 12.09 29.43
CA SER A 288 -1.62 11.88 30.36
C SER A 288 -2.03 10.41 30.50
N ASN A 289 -1.17 9.46 30.10
CA ASN A 289 -1.48 8.03 30.08
C ASN A 289 -2.76 7.71 29.26
N SER A 290 -2.90 8.36 28.09
CA SER A 290 -4.13 8.38 27.28
C SER A 290 -3.86 7.95 25.84
N LEU A 291 -4.58 6.93 25.39
CA LEU A 291 -4.52 6.47 23.99
C LEU A 291 -5.12 7.50 23.02
N TRP A 292 -6.13 8.26 23.45
CA TRP A 292 -6.73 9.31 22.64
C TRP A 292 -5.77 10.47 22.41
N GLU A 293 -5.06 10.89 23.47
CA GLU A 293 -4.00 11.90 23.37
C GLU A 293 -2.88 11.44 22.43
N LEU A 294 -2.44 10.18 22.57
CA LEU A 294 -1.45 9.58 21.68
C LEU A 294 -1.91 9.63 20.21
N ALA A 295 -3.17 9.29 19.95
CA ALA A 295 -3.72 9.19 18.60
C ALA A 295 -3.94 10.55 17.92
N VAL A 296 -4.56 11.51 18.60
CA VAL A 296 -4.90 12.82 18.04
C VAL A 296 -3.75 13.81 18.16
N GLY A 297 -2.98 13.74 19.25
CA GLY A 297 -1.81 14.56 19.48
C GLY A 297 -0.59 14.04 18.72
N TYR A 298 0.26 13.26 19.39
CA TYR A 298 1.57 12.85 18.87
C TYR A 298 1.50 12.14 17.51
N ASN A 299 0.59 11.17 17.32
CA ASN A 299 0.45 10.44 16.07
C ASN A 299 -0.45 11.13 15.03
N GLY A 300 -1.09 12.26 15.37
CA GLY A 300 -2.06 12.97 14.53
C GLY A 300 -1.59 14.39 14.21
N LEU A 301 -2.22 15.37 14.86
CA LEU A 301 -2.00 16.81 14.62
C LEU A 301 -0.54 17.22 14.87
N GLY A 302 0.13 16.58 15.84
CA GLY A 302 1.53 16.83 16.14
C GLY A 302 2.47 16.52 14.97
N ARG A 303 2.14 15.53 14.14
CA ARG A 303 2.90 15.26 12.91
C ARG A 303 2.68 16.32 11.84
N ILE A 304 1.45 16.84 11.72
CA ILE A 304 1.09 17.82 10.70
C ILE A 304 1.67 19.19 11.04
N PHE A 305 1.38 19.70 12.24
CA PHE A 305 1.71 21.06 12.65
C PHE A 305 3.05 21.19 13.38
N GLY A 306 3.62 20.07 13.85
CA GLY A 306 4.84 20.04 14.64
C GLY A 306 4.56 20.20 16.13
N ASN A 307 5.28 19.41 16.95
CA ASN A 307 5.17 19.50 18.41
C ASN A 307 6.10 20.59 18.95
N HIS A 308 5.54 21.57 19.66
CA HIS A 308 6.33 22.51 20.46
C HIS A 308 6.72 21.92 21.83
N ASN A 309 6.02 20.86 22.29
CA ASN A 309 6.09 20.36 23.68
C ASN A 309 6.18 18.82 23.83
N SER A 310 6.56 18.07 22.80
CA SER A 310 6.53 16.58 22.87
C SER A 310 7.86 15.97 22.45
N GLY A 311 8.88 16.19 23.27
CA GLY A 311 9.97 15.24 23.50
C GLY A 311 9.90 14.84 24.97
N GLY A 312 10.41 13.66 25.34
CA GLY A 312 10.53 13.26 26.74
C GLY A 312 11.22 14.33 27.61
N PRO A 313 11.25 14.18 28.94
CA PRO A 313 11.81 15.19 29.83
C PRO A 313 13.12 15.69 29.27
N ARG A 314 13.17 16.99 28.91
CA ARG A 314 14.42 17.69 28.67
C ARG A 314 15.30 17.31 29.85
N PRO A 315 16.53 16.80 29.65
CA PRO A 315 17.47 16.75 30.75
C PRO A 315 17.41 18.12 31.41
N ALA A 316 17.20 18.15 32.74
CA ALA A 316 17.40 19.38 33.49
C ALA A 316 18.72 19.99 33.02
N PRO A 317 18.85 21.33 32.92
CA PRO A 317 20.08 21.96 32.45
C PRO A 317 21.21 21.62 33.42
N THR A 318 21.82 20.46 33.23
CA THR A 318 23.11 20.13 33.77
C THR A 318 24.07 20.97 32.95
N THR A 319 24.84 21.77 33.66
CA THR A 319 25.94 22.57 33.14
C THR A 319 26.99 21.65 32.55
N MET A 320 26.73 21.17 31.33
CA MET A 320 27.69 20.43 30.52
C MET A 320 28.56 21.44 29.77
N PRO A 321 29.88 21.19 29.60
CA PRO A 321 30.73 22.04 28.80
C PRO A 321 30.18 22.21 27.37
N GLU A 322 30.29 23.43 26.82
CA GLU A 322 29.77 23.86 25.51
C GLU A 322 29.93 22.86 24.33
N PRO A 323 31.06 22.12 24.20
CA PRO A 323 31.23 21.13 23.13
C PRO A 323 30.29 19.92 23.26
N ALA A 324 29.98 19.50 24.49
CA ALA A 324 29.09 18.37 24.77
C ALA A 324 27.62 18.74 24.55
N GLN A 325 27.26 20.01 24.77
CA GLN A 325 25.92 20.54 24.54
C GLN A 325 25.57 20.58 23.04
N GLN A 326 26.52 20.99 22.18
CA GLN A 326 26.35 20.94 20.72
C GLN A 326 26.21 19.49 20.21
N THR A 327 26.94 18.55 20.82
CA THR A 327 26.89 17.12 20.48
C THR A 327 25.58 16.47 20.96
N ALA A 328 25.09 16.82 22.15
CA ALA A 328 23.81 16.35 22.67
C ALA A 328 22.61 16.96 21.93
N ASP A 329 22.69 18.23 21.53
CA ASP A 329 21.70 18.86 20.64
C ASP A 329 21.74 18.25 19.23
N GLN A 330 22.91 17.83 18.73
CA GLN A 330 23.02 17.06 17.49
C GLN A 330 22.53 15.62 17.63
N MET A 331 22.70 14.96 18.79
CA MET A 331 22.23 13.59 19.05
C MET A 331 20.73 13.53 19.35
N SER A 332 20.17 14.53 20.05
CA SER A 332 18.72 14.68 20.27
C SER A 332 18.00 15.14 19.00
N ARG A 333 18.67 15.95 18.15
CA ARG A 333 18.26 16.18 16.74
C ARG A 333 18.62 15.02 15.80
N GLY A 334 19.33 14.01 16.30
CA GLY A 334 20.06 13.01 15.51
C GLY A 334 19.28 11.75 15.15
N ASN A 335 18.07 11.53 15.70
CA ASN A 335 17.28 10.33 15.39
C ASN A 335 15.86 10.61 14.88
N PHE A 336 15.50 11.88 14.70
CA PHE A 336 14.17 12.30 14.21
C PHE A 336 14.23 13.42 13.14
N GLY A 337 15.40 13.65 12.52
CA GLY A 337 15.67 14.86 11.71
C GLY A 337 16.45 14.70 10.40
N GLY A 338 16.92 13.51 10.03
CA GLY A 338 17.07 13.16 8.60
C GLY A 338 15.72 12.60 8.18
N PHE A 339 15.04 13.07 7.14
CA PHE A 339 15.30 12.62 5.78
C PHE A 339 14.45 13.42 4.76
N GLY A 340 15.11 14.05 3.78
CA GLY A 340 14.48 14.52 2.53
C GLY A 340 13.54 15.74 2.59
N SER A 341 14.14 16.93 2.42
CA SER A 341 13.56 18.26 2.13
C SER A 341 12.68 18.96 3.16
N HIS A 342 12.75 20.28 3.10
CA HIS A 342 11.78 21.19 3.67
C HIS A 342 10.36 20.80 3.25
N PRO A 343 9.36 20.88 4.14
CA PRO A 343 7.96 20.74 3.78
C PRO A 343 7.64 21.59 2.54
N GLY A 344 6.98 21.00 1.56
CA GLY A 344 6.68 21.64 0.28
C GLY A 344 6.34 20.65 -0.83
N LEU A 345 5.81 21.17 -1.94
CA LEU A 345 5.32 20.38 -3.08
C LEU A 345 6.36 19.40 -3.65
N THR A 346 7.65 19.77 -3.62
CA THR A 346 8.74 18.98 -4.20
C THR A 346 9.26 17.91 -3.24
N ARG A 347 8.72 17.79 -2.02
CA ARG A 347 9.25 16.90 -0.99
C ARG A 347 9.30 15.44 -1.41
N LEU A 348 8.22 14.95 -2.03
CA LEU A 348 8.13 13.59 -2.56
C LEU A 348 9.12 13.30 -3.70
N PHE A 349 9.68 14.34 -4.32
CA PHE A 349 10.65 14.24 -5.41
C PHE A 349 12.09 14.42 -4.91
N SER A 350 12.31 14.56 -3.61
CA SER A 350 13.61 14.88 -3.03
C SER A 350 14.10 13.80 -2.04
N GLY A 351 15.37 13.85 -1.68
CA GLY A 351 15.96 12.98 -0.65
C GLY A 351 15.67 11.49 -0.82
N GLU A 352 15.30 10.83 0.27
CA GLU A 352 14.99 9.40 0.31
C GLU A 352 13.57 9.08 -0.10
N LEU A 353 12.62 9.98 0.16
CA LEU A 353 11.24 9.87 -0.30
C LEU A 353 11.14 9.57 -1.79
N ALA A 354 11.98 10.25 -2.57
CA ALA A 354 11.99 10.07 -4.01
C ALA A 354 12.40 8.64 -4.42
N THR A 355 13.48 8.13 -3.84
CA THR A 355 14.04 6.82 -4.19
C THR A 355 13.28 5.65 -3.60
N GLU A 356 12.49 5.89 -2.56
CA GLU A 356 11.68 4.87 -1.91
C GLU A 356 10.36 4.60 -2.66
N PHE A 357 9.71 5.66 -3.15
CA PHE A 357 8.35 5.56 -3.69
C PHE A 357 8.21 6.15 -5.11
N SER A 358 8.84 7.29 -5.41
CA SER A 358 8.40 8.14 -6.52
C SER A 358 8.73 7.64 -7.94
N TRP A 359 9.32 6.45 -8.10
CA TRP A 359 9.76 5.88 -9.39
C TRP A 359 8.74 6.01 -10.51
N LEU A 360 7.48 5.69 -10.21
CA LEU A 360 6.39 5.71 -11.19
C LEU A 360 5.42 6.89 -10.96
N LEU A 361 5.72 7.78 -10.01
CA LEU A 361 4.84 8.89 -9.64
C LEU A 361 4.60 9.86 -10.80
N PRO A 362 5.62 10.29 -11.59
CA PRO A 362 5.36 11.14 -12.75
C PRO A 362 4.39 10.50 -13.76
N ALA A 363 4.57 9.21 -14.06
CA ALA A 363 3.68 8.49 -14.96
C ALA A 363 2.26 8.32 -14.39
N ALA A 364 2.12 8.09 -13.08
CA ALA A 364 0.81 8.03 -12.41
C ALA A 364 0.06 9.37 -12.47
N LEU A 365 0.76 10.50 -12.32
CA LEU A 365 0.16 11.83 -12.44
C LEU A 365 -0.29 12.11 -13.89
N ILE A 366 0.54 11.76 -14.89
CA ILE A 366 0.15 11.86 -16.30
C ILE A 366 -1.08 10.97 -16.58
N ALA A 367 -1.08 9.72 -16.10
CA ALA A 367 -2.18 8.79 -16.23
C ALA A 367 -3.48 9.31 -15.59
N LEU A 368 -3.40 9.95 -14.42
CA LEU A 368 -4.54 10.56 -13.74
C LEU A 368 -5.13 11.70 -14.58
N VAL A 369 -4.30 12.65 -15.02
CA VAL A 369 -4.74 13.81 -15.80
C VAL A 369 -5.32 13.37 -17.14
N ALA A 370 -4.59 12.52 -17.87
CA ALA A 370 -5.04 12.00 -19.16
C ALA A 370 -6.30 11.15 -19.03
N GLY A 371 -6.39 10.28 -18.03
CA GLY A 371 -7.56 9.45 -17.78
C GLY A 371 -8.80 10.28 -17.45
N LEU A 372 -8.68 11.30 -16.59
CA LEU A 372 -9.78 12.21 -16.26
C LEU A 372 -10.19 13.04 -17.47
N TRP A 373 -9.23 13.47 -18.29
CA TRP A 373 -9.52 14.15 -19.54
C TRP A 373 -10.28 13.23 -20.50
N LEU A 374 -9.82 12.02 -20.75
CA LEU A 374 -10.49 11.04 -21.63
C LEU A 374 -11.92 10.74 -21.17
N THR A 375 -12.11 10.60 -19.86
CA THR A 375 -13.41 10.28 -19.27
C THR A 375 -14.26 11.50 -18.89
N ARG A 376 -13.84 12.73 -19.23
CA ARG A 376 -14.51 13.98 -18.78
C ARG A 376 -15.98 14.08 -19.19
N ARG A 377 -16.33 13.50 -20.33
CA ARG A 377 -17.70 13.45 -20.88
C ARG A 377 -18.46 12.18 -20.49
N HIS A 378 -17.81 11.21 -19.85
CA HIS A 378 -18.47 10.00 -19.39
C HIS A 378 -19.39 10.32 -18.20
N PRO A 379 -20.50 9.58 -18.02
CA PRO A 379 -21.34 9.72 -16.85
C PRO A 379 -20.53 9.59 -15.54
N ARG A 380 -20.95 10.28 -14.48
CA ARG A 380 -20.28 10.21 -13.16
C ARG A 380 -20.17 8.78 -12.58
N THR A 381 -21.02 7.87 -13.04
CA THR A 381 -21.06 6.45 -12.63
C THR A 381 -20.23 5.54 -13.54
N ASP A 382 -19.51 6.11 -14.51
CA ASP A 382 -18.54 5.37 -15.30
C ASP A 382 -17.44 4.81 -14.40
N ARG A 383 -17.13 3.53 -14.58
CA ARG A 383 -16.20 2.78 -13.71
C ARG A 383 -14.76 3.27 -13.81
N ILE A 384 -14.33 3.68 -15.01
CA ILE A 384 -12.98 4.19 -15.22
C ILE A 384 -12.85 5.55 -14.55
N ARG A 385 -13.82 6.44 -14.80
CA ARG A 385 -13.88 7.76 -14.14
C ARG A 385 -13.92 7.63 -12.62
N ALA A 386 -14.77 6.75 -12.08
CA ALA A 386 -14.86 6.48 -10.66
C ALA A 386 -13.54 5.92 -10.08
N GLY A 387 -12.89 5.00 -10.80
CA GLY A 387 -11.57 4.48 -10.44
C GLY A 387 -10.51 5.58 -10.34
N LEU A 388 -10.45 6.47 -11.33
CA LEU A 388 -9.53 7.61 -11.33
C LEU A 388 -9.79 8.57 -10.16
N LEU A 389 -11.06 8.78 -9.78
CA LEU A 389 -11.41 9.59 -8.61
C LEU A 389 -11.02 8.93 -7.28
N LEU A 390 -11.25 7.62 -7.13
CA LEU A 390 -10.87 6.88 -5.93
C LEU A 390 -9.36 6.90 -5.74
N TRP A 391 -8.60 6.43 -6.74
CA TRP A 391 -7.15 6.28 -6.62
C TRP A 391 -6.44 7.63 -6.74
N GLY A 392 -6.94 8.55 -7.57
CA GLY A 392 -6.43 9.92 -7.64
C GLY A 392 -6.67 10.71 -6.37
N GLY A 393 -7.88 10.60 -5.77
CA GLY A 393 -8.20 11.23 -4.49
C GLY A 393 -7.33 10.70 -3.36
N TRP A 394 -7.13 9.38 -3.28
CA TRP A 394 -6.16 8.77 -2.35
C TRP A 394 -4.76 9.35 -2.60
N LEU A 395 -4.22 9.22 -3.81
CA LEU A 395 -2.86 9.65 -4.12
C LEU A 395 -2.64 11.12 -3.75
N LEU A 396 -3.50 12.03 -4.22
CA LEU A 396 -3.30 13.47 -4.07
C LEU A 396 -3.42 13.94 -2.62
N VAL A 397 -4.38 13.40 -1.86
CA VAL A 397 -4.58 13.77 -0.46
C VAL A 397 -3.42 13.28 0.40
N THR A 398 -3.08 11.99 0.29
CA THR A 398 -1.93 11.44 1.00
C THR A 398 -0.65 12.18 0.59
N ALA A 399 -0.45 12.46 -0.70
CA ALA A 399 0.73 13.16 -1.20
C ALA A 399 0.83 14.59 -0.63
N ALA A 400 -0.29 15.32 -0.57
CA ALA A 400 -0.34 16.65 0.02
C ALA A 400 0.04 16.60 1.50
N VAL A 401 -0.56 15.69 2.28
CA VAL A 401 -0.25 15.59 3.71
C VAL A 401 1.21 15.20 3.94
N LEU A 402 1.75 14.21 3.22
CA LEU A 402 3.17 13.84 3.35
C LEU A 402 4.12 14.99 2.92
N SER A 403 3.72 15.77 1.92
CA SER A 403 4.52 16.90 1.43
C SER A 403 4.60 18.05 2.44
N TYR A 404 3.52 18.33 3.16
CA TYR A 404 3.41 19.51 4.03
C TYR A 404 3.54 19.22 5.53
N MET A 405 3.44 17.96 5.97
CA MET A 405 3.58 17.65 7.40
C MET A 405 4.96 18.05 7.93
N SER A 406 5.01 18.41 9.22
CA SER A 406 6.22 18.85 9.92
C SER A 406 7.33 17.79 9.98
N ARG A 407 8.45 18.11 10.64
CA ARG A 407 9.70 17.33 10.58
C ARG A 407 9.65 15.95 11.24
N SER A 408 8.65 15.62 12.06
CA SER A 408 8.46 14.29 12.67
C SER A 408 7.90 13.28 11.66
N PHE A 409 8.70 12.94 10.65
CA PHE A 409 8.32 12.17 9.47
C PHE A 409 9.34 11.07 9.17
N HIS A 410 8.86 9.88 8.81
CA HIS A 410 9.71 8.80 8.31
C HIS A 410 9.44 8.56 6.82
N SER A 411 10.51 8.30 6.05
CA SER A 411 10.44 8.08 4.60
C SER A 411 9.46 6.96 4.21
N TYR A 412 9.42 5.89 4.99
CA TYR A 412 8.58 4.73 4.74
C TYR A 412 7.07 5.01 4.78
N TYR A 413 6.62 6.15 5.33
CA TYR A 413 5.20 6.55 5.25
C TYR A 413 4.72 6.70 3.79
N SER A 414 5.64 6.93 2.86
CA SER A 414 5.36 7.00 1.43
C SER A 414 4.81 5.69 0.83
N MET A 415 4.95 4.54 1.50
CA MET A 415 4.35 3.29 1.02
C MET A 415 2.82 3.37 0.88
N GLU A 416 2.17 4.24 1.65
CA GLU A 416 0.72 4.42 1.61
C GLU A 416 0.24 4.95 0.25
N LEU A 417 1.12 5.60 -0.51
CA LEU A 417 0.84 6.06 -1.87
C LEU A 417 0.96 4.95 -2.93
N ALA A 418 1.63 3.82 -2.61
CA ALA A 418 1.96 2.77 -3.57
C ALA A 418 0.74 2.13 -4.27
N PRO A 419 -0.34 1.76 -3.55
CA PRO A 419 -1.51 1.17 -4.20
C PRO A 419 -2.19 2.12 -5.18
N ALA A 420 -2.33 3.38 -4.79
CA ALA A 420 -2.96 4.41 -5.61
C ALA A 420 -2.13 4.74 -6.86
N MET A 421 -0.81 4.88 -6.70
CA MET A 421 0.12 5.07 -7.82
C MET A 421 0.02 3.91 -8.82
N ALA A 422 0.11 2.67 -8.33
CA ALA A 422 0.08 1.49 -9.19
C ALA A 422 -1.29 1.31 -9.87
N ALA A 423 -2.39 1.58 -9.17
CA ALA A 423 -3.73 1.55 -9.75
C ALA A 423 -3.91 2.58 -10.88
N LEU A 424 -3.45 3.82 -10.68
CA LEU A 424 -3.54 4.87 -11.70
C LEU A 424 -2.73 4.53 -12.96
N ILE A 425 -1.54 3.95 -12.79
CA ILE A 425 -0.73 3.47 -13.93
C ILE A 425 -1.45 2.35 -14.65
N GLY A 426 -1.96 1.35 -13.92
CA GLY A 426 -2.69 0.23 -14.52
C GLY A 426 -3.95 0.68 -15.28
N ILE A 427 -4.74 1.59 -14.70
CA ILE A 427 -5.93 2.15 -15.34
C ILE A 427 -5.53 3.01 -16.54
N GLY A 428 -4.66 4.00 -16.36
CA GLY A 428 -4.31 4.95 -17.43
C GLY A 428 -3.62 4.27 -18.61
N ALA A 429 -2.62 3.41 -18.36
CA ALA A 429 -1.89 2.71 -19.41
C ALA A 429 -2.82 1.83 -20.24
N THR A 430 -3.75 1.11 -19.61
CA THR A 430 -4.71 0.26 -20.35
C THR A 430 -5.71 1.06 -21.17
N GLN A 431 -6.24 2.15 -20.63
CA GLN A 431 -7.18 3.02 -21.34
C GLN A 431 -6.52 3.70 -22.54
N LEU A 432 -5.31 4.23 -22.36
CA LEU A 432 -4.53 4.81 -23.46
C LEU A 432 -4.15 3.76 -24.51
N TRP A 433 -3.81 2.54 -24.08
CA TRP A 433 -3.50 1.44 -24.99
C TRP A 433 -4.71 0.99 -25.83
N GLN A 434 -5.91 1.03 -25.26
CA GLN A 434 -7.14 0.78 -26.02
C GLN A 434 -7.35 1.85 -27.09
N GLY A 435 -7.01 3.11 -26.80
CA GLY A 435 -7.04 4.23 -27.73
C GLY A 435 -5.80 4.37 -28.65
N ARG A 436 -4.94 3.36 -28.75
CA ARG A 436 -3.64 3.43 -29.47
C ARG A 436 -3.70 3.73 -30.97
N THR A 437 -4.89 3.78 -31.57
CA THR A 437 -5.10 4.27 -32.94
C THR A 437 -5.08 5.79 -33.02
N HIS A 438 -5.23 6.49 -31.89
CA HIS A 438 -5.19 7.94 -31.81
C HIS A 438 -3.81 8.43 -31.40
N LEU A 439 -3.28 9.43 -32.14
CA LEU A 439 -1.97 10.01 -31.87
C LEU A 439 -1.86 10.56 -30.44
N ALA A 440 -2.90 11.20 -29.91
CA ALA A 440 -2.89 11.73 -28.55
C ALA A 440 -2.67 10.63 -27.48
N ALA A 441 -3.24 9.44 -27.67
CA ALA A 441 -3.06 8.33 -26.75
C ALA A 441 -1.62 7.79 -26.81
N LEU A 442 -1.06 7.68 -28.02
CA LEU A 442 0.33 7.25 -28.23
C LEU A 442 1.33 8.26 -27.67
N LEU A 443 1.12 9.56 -27.92
CA LEU A 443 1.94 10.63 -27.35
C LEU A 443 1.91 10.61 -25.82
N THR A 444 0.73 10.35 -25.23
CA THR A 444 0.61 10.25 -23.77
C THR A 444 1.35 9.02 -23.22
N LEU A 445 1.22 7.85 -23.86
CA LEU A 445 1.97 6.65 -23.48
C LEU A 445 3.48 6.87 -23.60
N ALA A 446 3.92 7.48 -24.71
CA ALA A 446 5.32 7.85 -24.92
C ALA A 446 5.81 8.83 -23.84
N ALA A 447 5.01 9.83 -23.49
CA ALA A 447 5.31 10.77 -22.42
C ALA A 447 5.42 10.09 -21.05
N MET A 448 4.53 9.13 -20.74
CA MET A 448 4.63 8.31 -19.52
C MET A 448 5.93 7.50 -19.48
N SER A 449 6.31 6.86 -20.59
CA SER A 449 7.55 6.10 -20.70
C SER A 449 8.78 6.99 -20.52
N LEU A 450 8.84 8.13 -21.22
CA LEU A 450 9.95 9.09 -21.10
C LEU A 450 10.03 9.69 -19.70
N ALA A 451 8.91 10.10 -19.11
CA ALA A 451 8.89 10.61 -17.74
C ALA A 451 9.42 9.59 -16.74
N THR A 452 9.06 8.31 -16.90
CA THR A 452 9.58 7.22 -16.06
C THR A 452 11.08 7.02 -16.26
N GLY A 453 11.58 7.01 -17.50
CA GLY A 453 13.00 6.86 -17.81
C GLY A 453 13.86 8.03 -17.31
N ILE A 454 13.42 9.27 -17.57
CA ILE A 454 14.06 10.49 -17.07
C ILE A 454 14.09 10.50 -15.55
N TRP A 455 12.96 10.17 -14.91
CA TRP A 455 12.91 10.15 -13.47
C TRP A 455 13.78 9.04 -12.87
N SER A 456 13.77 7.84 -13.45
CA SER A 456 14.66 6.74 -13.05
C SER A 456 16.14 7.14 -13.16
N PHE A 457 16.52 7.87 -14.21
CA PHE A 457 17.86 8.40 -14.36
C PHE A 457 18.23 9.36 -13.22
N VAL A 458 17.32 10.30 -12.90
CA VAL A 458 17.51 11.26 -11.79
C VAL A 458 17.62 10.55 -10.44
N LEU A 459 16.80 9.53 -10.19
CA LEU A 459 16.85 8.75 -8.95
C LEU A 459 18.16 7.97 -8.84
N LEU A 460 18.57 7.28 -9.90
CA LEU A 460 19.82 6.49 -9.91
C LEU A 460 21.07 7.36 -9.90
N HIS A 461 21.00 8.61 -10.35
CA HIS A 461 22.09 9.57 -10.18
C HIS A 461 22.41 9.86 -8.70
N ARG A 462 21.50 9.57 -7.77
CA ARG A 462 21.73 9.71 -6.32
C ARG A 462 22.53 8.55 -5.71
N THR A 463 22.69 7.46 -6.46
CA THR A 463 23.51 6.29 -6.10
C THR A 463 24.39 5.91 -7.30
N PRO A 464 25.28 6.81 -7.76
CA PRO A 464 25.97 6.65 -9.04
C PRO A 464 26.95 5.46 -9.07
N GLU A 465 27.44 5.03 -7.91
CA GLU A 465 28.35 3.89 -7.76
C GLU A 465 27.63 2.54 -7.80
N TRP A 466 26.34 2.50 -7.46
CA TRP A 466 25.57 1.27 -7.48
C TRP A 466 24.98 1.04 -8.87
N LEU A 467 25.54 0.05 -9.58
CA LEU A 467 25.24 -0.27 -10.98
C LEU A 467 25.29 0.98 -11.89
N PRO A 468 26.47 1.58 -12.12
CA PRO A 468 26.60 2.90 -12.78
C PRO A 468 25.99 2.99 -14.20
N TRP A 469 25.90 1.84 -14.88
CA TRP A 469 25.33 1.70 -16.22
C TRP A 469 23.80 1.70 -16.24
N LEU A 470 23.13 1.36 -15.13
CA LEU A 470 21.70 1.11 -15.06
C LEU A 470 20.89 2.35 -15.44
N ARG A 471 21.29 3.53 -14.98
CA ARG A 471 20.62 4.81 -15.32
C ARG A 471 20.58 5.06 -16.83
N TRP A 472 21.68 4.78 -17.52
CA TRP A 472 21.80 4.96 -18.97
C TRP A 472 20.99 3.92 -19.71
N ALA A 473 21.03 2.66 -19.27
CA ALA A 473 20.22 1.59 -19.84
C ALA A 473 18.71 1.88 -19.71
N LEU A 474 18.23 2.29 -18.53
CA LEU A 474 16.81 2.63 -18.34
C LEU A 474 16.36 3.82 -19.17
N MET A 475 17.20 4.86 -19.30
CA MET A 475 16.92 5.98 -20.20
C MET A 475 16.81 5.52 -21.65
N ALA A 476 17.76 4.72 -22.14
CA ALA A 476 17.75 4.21 -23.50
C ALA A 476 16.51 3.33 -23.76
N LEU A 477 16.19 2.42 -22.84
CA LEU A 477 14.98 1.59 -22.92
C LEU A 477 13.70 2.43 -22.94
N ALA A 478 13.62 3.50 -22.15
CA ALA A 478 12.48 4.41 -22.15
C ALA A 478 12.32 5.17 -23.47
N VAL A 479 13.42 5.63 -24.07
CA VAL A 479 13.42 6.29 -25.39
C VAL A 479 12.99 5.29 -26.48
N LEU A 480 13.54 4.09 -26.47
CA LEU A 480 13.14 3.02 -27.40
C LEU A 480 11.67 2.64 -27.23
N ALA A 481 11.18 2.55 -26.00
CA ALA A 481 9.78 2.24 -25.71
C ALA A 481 8.86 3.35 -26.23
N ALA A 482 9.20 4.61 -25.98
CA ALA A 482 8.47 5.76 -26.48
C ALA A 482 8.41 5.78 -28.02
N ALA A 483 9.54 5.56 -28.69
CA ALA A 483 9.59 5.48 -30.15
C ALA A 483 8.75 4.31 -30.70
N ALA A 484 8.87 3.12 -30.09
CA ALA A 484 8.11 1.94 -30.47
C ALA A 484 6.58 2.14 -30.28
N LEU A 485 6.18 2.80 -29.20
CA LEU A 485 4.78 3.17 -28.94
C LEU A 485 4.22 4.04 -30.06
N LEU A 486 4.96 5.08 -30.49
CA LEU A 486 4.50 5.99 -31.54
C LEU A 486 4.34 5.31 -32.91
N ILE A 487 5.14 4.29 -33.22
CA ILE A 487 5.05 3.55 -34.49
C ILE A 487 4.15 2.31 -34.40
N THR A 488 3.54 2.03 -33.24
CA THR A 488 2.68 0.86 -33.02
C THR A 488 1.57 0.69 -34.09
N PRO A 489 0.89 1.76 -34.57
CA PRO A 489 -0.10 1.62 -35.64
C PRO A 489 0.47 1.09 -36.96
N LYS A 490 1.75 1.33 -37.24
CA LYS A 490 2.44 0.83 -38.44
C LYS A 490 2.92 -0.62 -38.28
N LEU A 491 2.95 -1.13 -37.05
CA LEU A 491 3.48 -2.44 -36.69
C LEU A 491 2.46 -3.27 -35.88
N PRO A 492 1.22 -3.48 -36.38
CA PRO A 492 0.14 -4.10 -35.60
C PRO A 492 0.49 -5.52 -35.12
N ARG A 493 1.25 -6.27 -35.91
CA ARG A 493 1.75 -7.62 -35.54
C ARG A 493 2.65 -7.63 -34.31
N PHE A 494 3.30 -6.51 -33.98
CA PHE A 494 4.21 -6.37 -32.85
C PHE A 494 3.60 -5.58 -31.68
N ALA A 495 2.36 -5.12 -31.79
CA ALA A 495 1.75 -4.26 -30.78
C ALA A 495 1.83 -4.86 -29.36
N LEU A 496 1.50 -6.14 -29.19
CA LEU A 496 1.61 -6.79 -27.88
C LEU A 496 3.05 -6.76 -27.34
N GLY A 497 4.03 -7.07 -28.17
CA GLY A 497 5.45 -7.04 -27.80
C GLY A 497 5.92 -5.64 -27.40
N ILE A 498 5.47 -4.60 -28.13
CA ILE A 498 5.76 -3.20 -27.81
C ILE A 498 5.16 -2.80 -26.45
N GLY A 499 3.91 -3.18 -26.18
CA GLY A 499 3.26 -2.92 -24.90
C GLY A 499 3.99 -3.61 -23.73
N ILE A 500 4.36 -4.88 -23.91
CA ILE A 500 5.14 -5.64 -22.91
C ILE A 500 6.50 -4.98 -22.69
N PHE A 501 7.20 -4.61 -23.76
CA PHE A 501 8.50 -3.94 -23.68
C PHE A 501 8.42 -2.62 -22.90
N ALA A 502 7.42 -1.78 -23.18
CA ALA A 502 7.23 -0.52 -22.46
C ALA A 502 6.95 -0.72 -20.95
N VAL A 503 6.17 -1.75 -20.60
CA VAL A 503 5.91 -2.10 -19.19
C VAL A 503 7.18 -2.59 -18.50
N LEU A 504 7.92 -3.51 -19.13
CA LEU A 504 9.17 -4.04 -18.56
C LEU A 504 10.22 -2.93 -18.39
N ALA A 505 10.38 -2.05 -19.38
CA ALA A 505 11.28 -0.90 -19.30
C ALA A 505 10.93 0.03 -18.12
N GLY A 506 9.63 0.31 -17.91
CA GLY A 506 9.17 1.16 -16.81
C GLY A 506 9.31 0.53 -15.43
N LEU A 507 9.12 -0.79 -15.30
CA LEU A 507 9.21 -1.49 -14.03
C LEU A 507 10.64 -1.92 -13.64
N LEU A 508 11.59 -1.92 -14.58
CA LEU A 508 12.95 -2.43 -14.32
C LEU A 508 13.68 -1.64 -13.22
N GLY A 509 13.57 -0.32 -13.20
CA GLY A 509 14.15 0.54 -12.16
C GLY A 509 13.68 0.22 -10.74
N PRO A 510 12.37 0.34 -10.44
CA PRO A 510 11.84 0.00 -9.11
C PRO A 510 12.03 -1.49 -8.77
N THR A 511 12.03 -2.39 -9.75
CA THR A 511 12.35 -3.82 -9.53
C THR A 511 13.80 -4.00 -9.07
N ALA A 512 14.77 -3.35 -9.73
CA ALA A 512 16.17 -3.44 -9.33
C ALA A 512 16.39 -2.93 -7.90
N TYR A 513 15.79 -1.77 -7.56
CA TYR A 513 15.84 -1.23 -6.19
C TYR A 513 15.16 -2.17 -5.17
N THR A 514 14.03 -2.78 -5.54
CA THR A 514 13.33 -3.75 -4.69
C THR A 514 14.17 -4.98 -4.42
N LEU A 515 14.83 -5.55 -5.44
CA LEU A 515 15.69 -6.71 -5.27
C LEU A 515 16.90 -6.42 -4.38
N GLU A 516 17.52 -5.24 -4.54
CA GLU A 516 18.58 -4.77 -3.65
C GLU A 516 18.09 -4.57 -2.21
N THR A 517 16.89 -4.03 -2.06
CA THR A 517 16.29 -3.85 -0.73
C THR A 517 16.01 -5.21 -0.08
N VAL A 518 15.55 -6.20 -0.83
CA VAL A 518 15.22 -7.53 -0.31
C VAL A 518 16.46 -8.34 0.04
N SER A 519 17.60 -8.08 -0.62
CA SER A 519 18.87 -8.77 -0.34
C SER A 519 19.60 -8.26 0.91
N GLN A 520 19.19 -7.12 1.45
CA GLN A 520 19.82 -6.51 2.63
C GLN A 520 19.00 -6.72 3.92
N VAL A 521 19.71 -6.80 5.05
CA VAL A 521 19.10 -6.82 6.38
C VAL A 521 18.82 -5.38 6.83
N HIS A 522 17.58 -5.12 7.24
CA HIS A 522 17.14 -3.79 7.69
C HIS A 522 16.94 -3.80 9.20
N SER A 523 17.35 -2.72 9.87
CA SER A 523 17.14 -2.56 11.32
C SER A 523 16.92 -1.09 11.71
N GLY A 524 16.42 -0.87 12.92
CA GLY A 524 16.21 0.46 13.50
C GLY A 524 14.82 1.06 13.24
N GLY A 525 14.60 2.29 13.70
CA GLY A 525 13.29 2.96 13.66
C GLY A 525 12.92 3.56 12.30
N SER A 526 13.90 3.76 11.42
CA SER A 526 13.76 4.43 10.11
C SER A 526 14.49 3.64 9.02
N PRO A 527 14.02 2.44 8.66
CA PRO A 527 14.60 1.70 7.55
C PRO A 527 14.34 2.42 6.21
N THR A 528 15.31 2.33 5.31
CA THR A 528 15.27 2.98 3.98
C THR A 528 15.45 1.95 2.87
N ALA A 529 14.71 2.07 1.77
CA ALA A 529 14.83 1.14 0.65
C ALA A 529 15.96 1.54 -0.32
N GLY A 530 16.61 0.52 -0.88
CA GLY A 530 17.60 0.65 -1.94
C GLY A 530 19.04 0.42 -1.51
N PRO A 531 20.00 0.77 -2.37
CA PRO A 531 21.42 0.61 -2.12
C PRO A 531 21.90 1.56 -1.02
N VAL A 532 22.87 1.09 -0.24
CA VAL A 532 23.54 1.92 0.78
C VAL A 532 24.22 3.11 0.09
N ARG A 533 23.99 4.32 0.60
CA ARG A 533 24.63 5.53 0.09
C ARG A 533 25.94 5.78 0.81
N ALA A 534 27.04 5.87 0.05
CA ALA A 534 28.31 6.37 0.57
C ALA A 534 28.09 7.79 1.14
N GLY A 535 28.30 7.93 2.45
CA GLY A 535 28.07 9.18 3.20
C GLY A 535 26.91 9.17 4.20
N ARG A 536 26.09 8.11 4.24
CA ARG A 536 25.03 7.98 5.24
C ARG A 536 24.69 6.52 5.51
N GLY A 537 25.34 5.96 6.52
CA GLY A 537 25.12 4.62 7.02
C GLY A 537 26.24 4.31 7.99
N GLY A 538 25.91 4.28 9.28
CA GLY A 538 26.83 3.77 10.30
C GLY A 538 27.35 2.41 9.85
N GLY A 539 28.67 2.23 9.93
CA GLY A 539 29.32 1.02 9.45
C GLY A 539 28.71 -0.25 10.03
N PRO A 540 28.90 -1.39 9.36
CA PRO A 540 28.49 -2.69 9.89
C PRO A 540 29.24 -2.94 11.20
N GLY A 541 28.57 -2.70 12.33
CA GLY A 541 29.17 -2.86 13.66
C GLY A 541 28.59 -2.00 14.79
N GLN A 542 27.83 -0.93 14.52
CA GLN A 542 27.51 0.05 15.58
C GLN A 542 26.24 -0.23 16.42
N TYR A 543 25.68 -1.44 16.31
CA TYR A 543 24.69 -1.97 17.26
C TYR A 543 25.12 -3.33 17.85
N GLY A 544 26.43 -3.59 17.89
CA GLY A 544 27.02 -4.44 18.92
C GLY A 544 27.36 -3.55 20.10
N GLY A 545 26.85 -3.87 21.30
CA GLY A 545 27.01 -3.04 22.48
C GLY A 545 28.47 -2.73 22.81
N ASN A 546 28.92 -1.54 22.44
CA ASN A 546 29.84 -0.78 23.26
C ASN A 546 28.97 0.16 24.07
N GLY A 547 28.49 -0.35 25.21
CA GLY A 547 28.08 0.54 26.28
C GLY A 547 29.27 1.45 26.56
N VAL A 548 29.11 2.75 26.30
CA VAL A 548 29.77 3.72 27.16
C VAL A 548 29.08 3.55 28.50
N THR A 549 29.54 2.56 29.26
CA THR A 549 29.15 2.36 30.63
C THR A 549 29.72 3.55 31.36
N ASP A 550 28.87 4.52 31.66
CA ASP A 550 29.17 5.51 32.68
C ASP A 550 29.53 4.74 33.96
N PRO A 551 30.76 4.85 34.47
CA PRO A 551 31.18 4.16 35.69
C PRO A 551 30.23 4.46 36.85
N ALA A 552 29.61 5.65 36.86
CA ALA A 552 28.63 6.02 37.88
C ALA A 552 27.35 5.18 37.82
N ILE A 553 26.95 4.70 36.64
CA ILE A 553 25.78 3.82 36.48
C ILE A 553 26.10 2.39 36.92
N ILE A 554 27.32 1.92 36.67
CA ILE A 554 27.80 0.63 37.19
C ILE A 554 27.85 0.64 38.72
N ASP A 555 28.36 1.72 39.33
CA ASP A 555 28.42 1.87 40.79
C ASP A 555 27.01 1.99 41.41
N LEU A 556 26.06 2.61 40.72
CA LEU A 556 24.66 2.67 41.18
C LEU A 556 23.99 1.28 41.17
N ILE A 557 24.26 0.47 40.15
CA ILE A 557 23.73 -0.89 40.02
C ILE A 557 24.38 -1.82 41.04
N ASN A 558 25.70 -1.74 41.21
CA ASN A 558 26.44 -2.55 42.17
C ASN A 558 26.19 -2.12 43.63
N GLY A 559 25.84 -0.87 43.87
CA GLY A 559 25.41 -0.38 45.19
C GLY A 559 23.98 -0.79 45.57
N SER A 560 23.15 -1.21 44.60
CA SER A 560 21.76 -1.61 44.83
C SER A 560 21.56 -3.07 45.21
N THR A 561 22.59 -3.91 45.04
CA THR A 561 22.59 -5.34 45.43
C THR A 561 23.21 -5.59 46.80
N ALA A 562 23.62 -4.54 47.52
CA ALA A 562 24.09 -4.62 48.90
C ALA A 562 23.29 -3.66 49.79
N ARG A 563 22.04 -4.02 50.10
CA ARG A 563 21.35 -3.70 51.36
C ARG A 563 20.04 -4.47 51.49
#